data_AF-A0A2G9UJM4-F1
#
_entry.id   AF-A0A2G9UJM4-F1
#
_cell.length_a   1.000
_cell.length_b   1.000
_cell.length_c   1.000
_cell.angle_alpha   90.00
_cell.angle_beta   90.00
_cell.angle_gamma   90.00
#
_symmetry.space_group_name_H-M   'P 1'
#
loop_
_entity.id
_entity.type
_entity.pdbx_description
1 polymer ?
#
loop_
_entity_poly.entity_id
_entity_poly.type
_entity_poly.pdbx_seq_one_letter_code
_entity_poly.pdbx_strand_id
1 'polypeptide(L)'
;MNGVVGAILNELHNSFFDLVPSYVNTVLHREISSVAKPHQRQGIATRMMNFSLSPEKLQPLKVIRLTDWKDSQGNQLLQPDDGTEEAVLNWKPVEELIL
;
A
#
# COMPACT_ATOMS: atom_id res chain seq x y z
N MET A 1 6.55 14.03 -2.65
CA MET A 1 5.36 14.29 -3.49
C MET A 1 4.55 15.41 -2.85
N ASN A 2 4.21 16.48 -3.59
CA ASN A 2 3.35 17.55 -3.09
C ASN A 2 1.88 17.16 -3.30
N GLY A 3 1.08 17.10 -2.24
CA GLY A 3 -0.35 16.75 -2.28
C GLY A 3 -0.76 15.71 -1.24
N VAL A 4 -2.08 15.55 -1.04
CA VAL A 4 -2.68 14.70 0.01
C VAL A 4 -2.25 13.24 -0.10
N VAL A 5 -2.26 12.68 -1.31
CA VAL A 5 -1.77 11.31 -1.57
C VAL A 5 -0.30 11.18 -1.16
N GLY A 6 0.53 12.16 -1.50
CA GLY A 6 1.94 12.16 -1.12
C GLY A 6 2.14 12.20 0.39
N ALA A 7 1.32 12.96 1.10
CA ALA A 7 1.37 13.04 2.56
C ALA A 7 0.96 11.70 3.22
N ILE A 8 -0.11 11.05 2.72
CA ILE A 8 -0.54 9.72 3.18
C ILE A 8 0.57 8.69 2.95
N LEU A 9 1.13 8.63 1.75
CA LEU A 9 2.19 7.68 1.42
C LEU A 9 3.45 7.91 2.25
N ASN A 10 3.81 9.17 2.51
CA ASN A 10 4.93 9.52 3.39
C ASN A 10 4.67 9.08 4.84
N GLU A 11 3.45 9.26 5.35
CA GLU A 11 3.10 8.81 6.70
C GLU A 11 3.24 7.28 6.84
N LEU A 12 2.71 6.53 5.88
CA LEU A 12 2.85 5.07 5.85
C LEU A 12 4.33 4.67 5.76
N HIS A 13 5.06 5.26 4.80
CA HIS A 13 6.47 4.96 4.56
C HIS A 13 7.34 5.22 5.80
N ASN A 14 7.20 6.39 6.42
CA ASN A 14 8.00 6.78 7.58
C ASN A 14 7.70 5.93 8.81
N SER A 15 6.47 5.41 8.93
CA SER A 15 6.10 4.54 10.06
C SER A 15 6.58 3.09 9.93
N PHE A 16 7.10 2.67 8.77
CA PHE A 16 7.34 1.25 8.51
C PHE A 16 8.30 0.60 9.50
N PHE A 17 9.50 1.17 9.70
CA PHE A 17 10.52 0.57 10.57
C PHE A 17 10.17 0.63 12.06
N ASP A 18 9.23 1.49 12.45
CA ASP A 18 8.68 1.55 13.80
C ASP A 18 7.65 0.43 14.07
N LEU A 19 7.05 -0.12 13.00
CA LEU A 19 5.93 -1.09 13.10
C LEU A 19 6.35 -2.53 12.83
N VAL A 20 7.46 -2.77 12.13
CA VAL A 20 7.98 -4.12 11.87
C VAL A 20 8.80 -4.65 13.06
N PRO A 21 9.01 -5.99 13.13
CA PRO A 21 9.91 -6.56 14.12
C PRO A 21 11.31 -5.94 14.07
N SER A 22 11.91 -5.68 15.23
CA SER A 22 13.18 -4.95 15.36
C SER A 22 14.39 -5.60 14.70
N TYR A 23 14.30 -6.89 14.33
CA TYR A 23 15.35 -7.58 13.58
C TYR A 23 15.32 -7.26 12.07
N VAL A 24 14.26 -6.62 11.57
CA VAL A 24 14.13 -6.22 10.17
C VAL A 24 14.90 -4.93 9.93
N ASN A 25 15.95 -5.01 9.11
CA ASN A 25 16.78 -3.85 8.73
C ASN A 25 16.71 -3.53 7.23
N THR A 26 16.07 -4.39 6.42
CA THR A 26 15.98 -4.26 4.96
C THR A 26 14.61 -4.72 4.51
N VAL A 27 14.06 -4.07 3.49
CA VAL A 27 12.76 -4.41 2.90
C VAL A 27 12.83 -4.29 1.37
N LEU A 28 12.16 -5.20 0.67
CA LEU A 28 11.88 -5.04 -0.75
C LEU A 28 10.61 -4.19 -0.90
N HIS A 29 10.78 -2.97 -1.39
CA HIS A 29 9.68 -2.04 -1.60
C HIS A 29 9.12 -2.19 -3.02
N ARG A 30 7.80 -2.40 -3.16
CA ARG A 30 7.09 -2.32 -4.43
C ARG A 30 6.42 -0.96 -4.54
N GLU A 31 6.91 -0.12 -5.45
CA GLU A 31 6.42 1.26 -5.58
C GLU A 31 5.12 1.37 -6.38
N ILE A 32 5.04 0.74 -7.55
CA ILE A 32 3.88 0.87 -8.45
C ILE A 32 3.56 -0.48 -9.12
N SER A 33 2.27 -0.77 -9.23
CA SER A 33 1.75 -1.86 -10.05
C SER A 33 0.70 -1.30 -10.99
N SER A 34 0.75 -1.63 -12.27
CA SER A 34 -0.21 -1.10 -13.25
C SER A 34 -0.50 -2.13 -14.34
N VAL A 35 -1.75 -2.14 -14.82
CA VAL A 35 -2.21 -2.94 -15.95
C VAL A 35 -2.79 -1.98 -16.98
N ALA A 36 -2.22 -1.97 -18.18
CA ALA A 36 -2.70 -1.15 -19.27
C ALA A 36 -4.17 -1.48 -19.60
N LYS A 37 -4.97 -0.46 -19.93
CA LYS A 37 -6.42 -0.57 -20.16
C LYS A 37 -6.85 -1.77 -21.03
N PRO A 38 -6.18 -2.08 -22.16
CA PRO A 38 -6.56 -3.22 -23.01
C PRO A 38 -6.44 -4.59 -22.33
N HIS A 39 -5.67 -4.68 -21.24
CA HIS A 39 -5.35 -5.93 -20.53
C HIS A 39 -5.99 -6.01 -19.14
N GLN A 40 -6.83 -5.03 -18.77
CA GLN A 40 -7.56 -5.04 -17.51
C GLN A 40 -8.64 -6.14 -17.51
N ARG A 41 -9.11 -6.53 -16.32
CA ARG A 41 -10.12 -7.59 -16.10
C ARG A 41 -9.73 -9.00 -16.59
N GLN A 42 -8.43 -9.25 -16.77
CA GLN A 42 -7.88 -10.56 -17.15
C GLN A 42 -7.12 -11.25 -16.00
N GLY A 43 -7.27 -10.77 -14.76
CA GLY A 43 -6.58 -11.33 -13.58
C GLY A 43 -5.08 -11.00 -13.48
N ILE A 44 -4.54 -10.15 -14.36
CA ILE A 44 -3.11 -9.80 -14.38
C ILE A 44 -2.66 -9.14 -13.07
N ALA A 45 -3.45 -8.20 -12.53
CA ALA A 45 -3.13 -7.55 -11.25
C ALA A 45 -3.04 -8.57 -10.10
N THR A 46 -4.01 -9.48 -10.01
CA THR A 46 -4.01 -10.58 -9.04
C THR A 46 -2.79 -11.48 -9.21
N ARG A 47 -2.43 -11.83 -10.45
CA ARG A 47 -1.24 -12.63 -10.74
C ARG A 47 0.05 -11.92 -10.32
N MET A 48 0.16 -10.61 -10.54
CA MET A 48 1.31 -9.80 -10.09
C MET A 48 1.40 -9.76 -8.55
N MET A 49 0.27 -9.63 -7.86
CA MET A 49 0.23 -9.67 -6.40
C MET A 49 0.68 -11.05 -5.89
N ASN A 50 0.17 -12.14 -6.47
CA ASN A 50 0.51 -13.50 -6.06
C ASN A 50 1.98 -13.87 -6.32
N PHE A 51 2.59 -13.37 -7.38
CA PHE A 51 3.97 -13.72 -7.74
C PHE A 51 5.02 -13.22 -6.73
N SER A 52 4.78 -12.08 -6.08
CA SER A 52 5.78 -11.45 -5.19
C SER A 52 5.31 -11.26 -3.76
N LEU A 53 4.00 -11.13 -3.54
CA LEU A 53 3.45 -10.69 -2.26
C LEU A 53 2.66 -11.77 -1.52
N SER A 54 2.24 -12.87 -2.16
CA SER A 54 1.41 -13.92 -1.52
C SER A 54 0.33 -13.29 -0.63
N PRO A 55 -0.73 -12.68 -1.20
CA PRO A 55 -1.66 -11.80 -0.48
C PRO A 55 -2.19 -12.36 0.84
N GLU A 56 -2.36 -13.68 0.92
CA GLU A 56 -2.77 -14.42 2.12
C GLU A 56 -1.77 -14.33 3.29
N LYS A 57 -0.51 -14.00 3.00
CA LYS A 57 0.58 -13.79 3.97
C LYS A 57 0.84 -12.32 4.27
N LEU A 58 0.19 -11.40 3.56
CA LEU A 58 0.32 -9.97 3.85
C LEU A 58 -0.36 -9.64 5.19
N GLN A 59 0.37 -8.92 6.02
CA GLN A 59 -0.09 -8.41 7.29
C GLN A 59 -0.25 -6.89 7.18
N PRO A 60 -1.44 -6.34 7.50
CA PRO A 60 -1.61 -4.90 7.58
C PRO A 60 -0.89 -4.38 8.82
N LEU A 61 0.12 -3.53 8.62
CA LEU A 61 0.83 -2.85 9.72
C LEU A 61 0.12 -1.56 10.12
N LYS A 62 -0.45 -0.85 9.14
CA LYS A 62 -1.17 0.40 9.35
C LYS A 62 -2.23 0.60 8.29
N VAL A 63 -3.39 1.07 8.72
CA VAL A 63 -4.54 1.42 7.89
C VAL A 63 -4.84 2.90 8.11
N ILE A 64 -4.98 3.65 7.02
CA ILE A 64 -5.41 5.05 7.03
C ILE A 64 -6.73 5.12 6.27
N ARG A 65 -7.81 5.56 6.92
CA ARG A 65 -9.06 5.88 6.21
C ARG A 65 -8.89 7.21 5.50
N LEU A 66 -9.26 7.26 4.23
CA LEU A 66 -9.18 8.49 3.44
C LEU A 66 -10.12 9.58 3.97
N THR A 67 -11.19 9.19 4.68
CA THR A 67 -12.13 10.10 5.35
C THR A 67 -11.52 10.84 6.53
N ASP A 68 -10.41 10.36 7.10
CA ASP A 68 -9.76 11.01 8.25
C ASP A 68 -8.90 12.21 7.81
N TRP A 69 -8.59 12.29 6.51
CA TRP A 69 -7.85 13.39 5.93
C TRP A 69 -8.80 14.51 5.53
N LYS A 70 -8.92 15.51 6.41
CA LYS A 70 -9.83 16.65 6.25
C LYS A 70 -9.07 17.98 6.27
N ASP A 71 -9.64 18.98 5.60
CA ASP A 71 -9.19 20.37 5.74
C ASP A 71 -9.59 20.94 7.11
N SER A 72 -9.22 22.19 7.36
CA SER A 72 -9.57 22.90 8.60
C SER A 72 -11.07 23.12 8.80
N GLN A 73 -11.87 22.95 7.75
CA GLN A 73 -13.33 23.07 7.78
C GLN A 73 -14.03 21.71 7.92
N GLY A 74 -13.27 20.61 7.93
CA GLY A 74 -13.79 19.26 8.05
C GLY A 74 -14.16 18.60 6.72
N ASN A 75 -13.87 19.22 5.58
CA ASN A 75 -14.11 18.63 4.26
C ASN A 75 -13.05 17.58 3.95
N GLN A 76 -13.45 16.43 3.40
CA GLN A 76 -12.53 15.38 2.99
C GLN A 76 -11.61 15.85 1.86
N LEU A 77 -10.31 15.59 2.01
CA LEU A 77 -9.26 16.06 1.10
C LEU A 77 -9.00 15.13 -0.09
N LEU A 78 -9.41 13.86 0.00
CA LEU A 78 -9.21 12.86 -1.05
C LEU A 78 -10.43 11.96 -1.17
N GLN A 79 -11.07 11.97 -2.34
CA GLN A 79 -12.21 11.12 -2.67
C GLN A 79 -11.99 10.44 -4.03
N PRO A 80 -11.51 9.18 -4.04
CA PRO A 80 -11.33 8.41 -5.28
C PRO A 80 -12.66 8.11 -5.96
N ASP A 81 -12.65 8.01 -7.30
CA ASP A 81 -13.83 7.67 -8.12
C ASP A 81 -14.08 6.16 -8.24
N ASP A 82 -13.11 5.34 -7.81
CA ASP A 82 -13.16 3.88 -7.86
C ASP A 82 -13.69 3.22 -6.58
N GLY A 83 -14.09 4.02 -5.59
CA GLY A 83 -14.59 3.55 -4.30
C GLY A 83 -13.50 3.14 -3.30
N THR A 84 -12.24 3.49 -3.54
CA THR A 84 -11.17 3.27 -2.57
C THR A 84 -11.40 4.09 -1.30
N GLU A 85 -11.43 3.43 -0.13
CA GLU A 85 -11.70 4.06 1.17
C GLU A 85 -10.47 4.14 2.08
N GLU A 86 -9.47 3.30 1.83
CA GLU A 86 -8.34 3.09 2.74
C GLU A 86 -7.00 3.00 1.99
N ALA A 87 -5.95 3.53 2.60
CA ALA A 87 -4.57 3.25 2.24
C ALA A 87 -3.96 2.33 3.30
N VAL A 88 -3.35 1.22 2.86
CA VAL A 88 -2.87 0.17 3.76
C VAL A 88 -1.38 -0.08 3.54
N LEU A 89 -0.60 0.03 4.62
CA LEU A 89 0.78 -0.44 4.67
C LEU A 89 0.77 -1.93 4.95
N ASN A 90 1.03 -2.73 3.91
CA ASN A 90 1.12 -4.19 4.01
C ASN A 90 2.57 -4.64 4.09
N TRP A 91 2.81 -5.68 4.88
CA TRP A 91 4.13 -6.29 5.04
C TRP A 91 4.02 -7.82 5.11
N LYS A 92 5.09 -8.49 4.70
CA LYS A 92 5.33 -9.88 5.06
C LYS A 92 6.83 -10.13 5.17
N PRO A 93 7.27 -11.14 5.94
CA PRO A 93 8.63 -11.63 5.84
C PRO A 93 8.88 -12.22 4.44
N VAL A 94 10.11 -12.07 3.96
CA VAL A 94 10.60 -12.83 2.81
C VAL A 94 11.07 -14.17 3.36
N GLU A 95 10.28 -15.22 3.15
CA GLU A 95 10.77 -16.59 3.28
C GLU A 95 11.83 -16.81 2.20
N GLU A 96 12.89 -17.59 2.47
CA GLU A 96 13.97 -17.85 1.51
C GLU A 96 13.40 -18.08 0.11
N LEU A 97 13.82 -17.24 -0.84
CA LEU A 97 13.63 -17.52 -2.25
C LEU A 97 14.43 -18.79 -2.53
N ILE A 98 13.76 -19.94 -2.50
CA ILE A 98 14.29 -21.16 -3.12
C ILE A 98 14.27 -20.86 -4.62
N LEU A 99 15.40 -20.34 -5.13
CA LEU A 99 15.68 -20.22 -6.56
C LEU A 99 16.01 -21.60 -7.13
#